data_AF-A0A8H6A6R4-F1
#
_entry.id   AF-A0A8H6A6R4-F1
#
_cell.length_a   1.000
_cell.length_b   1.000
_cell.length_c   1.000
_cell.angle_alpha   90.00
_cell.angle_beta   90.00
_cell.angle_gamma   90.00
#
_symmetry.space_group_name_H-M   'P 1'
#
loop_
_entity.id
_entity.type
_entity.pdbx_description
1 polymer ?
#
loop_
_entity_poly.entity_id
_entity_poly.type
_entity_poly.pdbx_seq_one_letter_code
_entity_poly.pdbx_strand_id
1 'polypeptide(L)'
;MTEQEHKVYRHADADGHFRRKDSVFRSIVSSDPTAEFPAEKDRYILYLGYGCPWVHRPNIVRSLKGLEEIIPLVVLDPELGADGWFFSDLQLYFKADPAYEGRYTILVLWDKKETIVNNKSSEIIRMFYTELDHLLPDDLREVNKPGGGFYPLYLRNDIDEMNKWVAYEGNLYPLFEALDRIKTHLHSKDTNLFGEHITETDIRLYTTVARFDVAYYLIFRCNLKMIWHDYPQIHL
;
A
#
# COMPACT_ATOMS: atom_id res chain seq x y z
N MET A 1 11.32 -25.90 23.42
CA MET A 1 11.63 -25.78 21.99
C MET A 1 12.67 -24.69 21.86
N THR A 2 13.80 -24.99 21.23
CA THR A 2 14.89 -24.04 20.99
C THR A 2 14.44 -22.99 19.98
N GLU A 3 14.08 -21.79 20.44
CA GLU A 3 13.80 -20.65 19.57
C GLU A 3 15.11 -20.17 18.92
N GLN A 4 15.49 -20.78 17.81
CA GLN A 4 16.18 -20.01 16.78
C GLN A 4 15.15 -19.06 16.20
N GLU A 5 15.02 -17.85 16.77
CA GLU A 5 14.34 -16.76 16.07
C GLU A 5 15.00 -16.59 14.71
N HIS A 6 14.30 -16.99 13.65
CA HIS A 6 14.79 -16.87 12.29
C HIS A 6 15.13 -15.40 12.02
N LYS A 7 16.29 -15.14 11.39
CA LYS A 7 16.78 -13.78 11.10
C LYS A 7 15.71 -12.88 10.44
N VAL A 8 14.79 -13.47 9.69
CA VAL A 8 13.70 -12.77 9.01
C VAL A 8 12.71 -12.06 9.95
N TYR A 9 12.56 -12.53 11.20
CA TYR A 9 11.68 -11.89 12.19
C TYR A 9 12.40 -10.77 12.99
N ARG A 10 13.72 -10.61 12.83
CA ARG A 10 14.45 -9.49 13.43
C ARG A 10 14.33 -8.26 12.56
N HIS A 11 13.33 -7.45 12.88
CA HIS A 11 13.04 -6.23 12.14
C HIS A 11 13.71 -4.98 12.74
N ALA A 12 13.95 -4.96 14.05
CA ALA A 12 14.58 -3.84 14.75
C ALA A 12 16.12 -3.89 14.66
N ASP A 13 16.73 -2.71 14.62
CA ASP A 13 18.17 -2.51 14.71
C ASP A 13 18.66 -2.72 16.16
N ALA A 14 19.97 -2.72 16.36
CA ALA A 14 20.60 -2.99 17.67
C ALA A 14 20.19 -1.99 18.78
N ASP A 15 19.72 -0.79 18.40
CA ASP A 15 19.20 0.23 19.31
C ASP A 15 17.69 0.09 19.58
N GLY A 16 17.07 -0.99 19.10
CA GLY A 16 15.65 -1.28 19.29
C GLY A 16 14.70 -0.56 18.33
N HIS A 17 15.22 0.30 17.45
CA HIS A 17 14.39 0.99 16.47
C HIS A 17 14.19 0.15 15.21
N PHE A 18 12.95 0.08 14.73
CA PHE A 18 12.67 -0.41 13.38
C PHE A 18 12.93 0.69 12.37
N ARG A 19 13.94 0.53 11.51
CA ARG A 19 14.17 1.41 10.36
C ARG A 19 13.75 0.68 9.08
N ARG A 20 12.79 1.27 8.38
CA ARG A 20 12.30 0.69 7.13
C ARG A 20 13.37 0.86 6.05
N LYS A 21 13.73 -0.24 5.38
CA LYS A 21 14.52 -0.19 4.14
C LYS A 21 13.61 0.22 2.98
N ASP A 22 14.12 1.09 2.12
CA ASP A 22 13.39 1.54 0.95
C ASP A 22 13.21 0.43 -0.10
N SER A 23 12.12 0.55 -0.85
CA SER A 23 11.83 -0.25 -2.04
C SER A 23 12.81 0.11 -3.15
N VAL A 24 13.39 -0.90 -3.81
CA VAL A 24 14.44 -0.70 -4.82
C VAL A 24 13.96 -0.82 -6.27
N PHE A 25 12.86 -1.54 -6.53
CA PHE A 25 12.24 -1.56 -7.86
C PHE A 25 11.24 -0.40 -7.96
N ARG A 26 11.54 0.56 -8.83
CA ARG A 26 10.88 1.88 -8.88
C ARG A 26 10.48 2.30 -10.30
N SER A 27 10.47 1.37 -11.24
CA SER A 27 10.01 1.64 -12.60
C SER A 27 8.51 1.87 -12.63
N ILE A 28 8.00 2.43 -13.74
CA ILE A 28 6.61 2.90 -13.87
C ILE A 28 5.98 2.23 -15.08
N VAL A 29 4.78 1.66 -14.90
CA VAL A 29 3.89 1.35 -16.03
C VAL A 29 3.34 2.66 -16.55
N SER A 30 3.52 2.96 -17.83
CA SER A 30 3.16 4.24 -18.43
C SER A 30 2.20 4.09 -19.60
N SER A 31 1.28 5.03 -19.73
CA SER A 31 0.39 5.19 -20.88
C SER A 31 1.12 5.53 -22.20
N ASP A 32 2.39 5.95 -22.13
CA ASP A 32 3.25 6.12 -23.31
C ASP A 32 3.57 4.74 -23.92
N PRO A 33 3.14 4.45 -25.17
CA PRO A 33 3.40 3.16 -25.82
C PRO A 33 4.89 2.92 -26.11
N THR A 34 5.74 3.94 -26.00
CA THR A 34 7.19 3.85 -26.22
C THR A 34 8.00 3.68 -24.93
N ALA A 35 7.33 3.70 -23.77
CA ALA A 35 7.98 3.46 -22.48
C ALA A 35 8.59 2.05 -22.39
N GLU A 36 9.50 1.84 -21.44
CA GLU A 36 10.03 0.51 -21.11
C GLU A 36 8.90 -0.46 -20.68
N PHE A 37 7.98 0.07 -19.88
CA PHE A 37 6.79 -0.63 -19.38
C PHE A 37 5.51 0.08 -19.87
N PRO A 38 5.10 -0.10 -21.13
CA PRO A 38 3.86 0.47 -21.64
C PRO A 38 2.64 -0.22 -21.04
N ALA A 39 1.59 0.55 -20.75
CA ALA A 39 0.34 0.10 -20.16
C ALA A 39 -0.46 -0.77 -21.14
N GLU A 40 -0.30 -2.08 -21.00
CA GLU A 40 -0.89 -3.12 -21.84
C GLU A 40 -1.77 -4.07 -21.03
N LYS A 41 -2.93 -4.43 -21.59
CA LYS A 41 -3.78 -5.49 -21.03
C LYS A 41 -3.01 -6.81 -21.05
N ASP A 42 -3.21 -7.63 -20.01
CA ASP A 42 -2.65 -8.98 -19.89
C ASP A 42 -1.12 -9.06 -19.81
N ARG A 43 -0.40 -7.95 -19.57
CA ARG A 43 1.07 -7.96 -19.40
C ARG A 43 1.54 -8.00 -17.95
N TYR A 44 0.84 -7.31 -17.06
CA TYR A 44 1.27 -7.11 -15.67
C TYR A 44 0.47 -7.95 -14.69
N ILE A 45 1.12 -8.44 -13.64
CA ILE A 45 0.48 -9.19 -12.55
C ILE A 45 0.79 -8.50 -11.23
N LEU A 46 -0.22 -8.38 -10.37
CA LEU A 46 -0.04 -7.92 -9.00
C LEU A 46 0.10 -9.13 -8.08
N TYR A 47 1.27 -9.29 -7.46
CA TYR A 47 1.50 -10.26 -6.40
C TYR A 47 1.37 -9.56 -5.04
N LEU A 48 0.61 -10.16 -4.13
CA LEU A 48 0.45 -9.64 -2.76
C LEU A 48 -0.01 -10.69 -1.75
N GLY A 49 0.03 -10.36 -0.46
CA GLY A 49 -0.44 -11.17 0.66
C GLY A 49 -1.24 -10.34 1.64
N TYR A 50 -2.46 -10.75 1.96
CA TYR A 50 -3.49 -9.94 2.63
C TYR A 50 -3.11 -9.39 4.02
N GLY A 51 -2.13 -9.99 4.69
CA GLY A 51 -1.66 -9.55 6.01
C GLY A 51 -1.03 -8.16 6.04
N CYS A 52 -0.54 -7.64 4.91
CA CYS A 52 0.21 -6.39 4.86
C CYS A 52 -0.67 -5.17 4.51
N PRO A 53 -0.65 -4.07 5.29
CA PRO A 53 -1.43 -2.87 4.96
C PRO A 53 -0.97 -2.20 3.65
N TRP A 54 0.34 -2.27 3.35
CA TRP A 54 0.91 -1.64 2.15
C TRP A 54 0.42 -2.29 0.86
N VAL A 55 0.20 -3.61 0.85
CA VAL A 55 -0.33 -4.30 -0.32
C VAL A 55 -1.83 -4.05 -0.51
N HIS A 56 -2.52 -3.73 0.57
CA HIS A 56 -3.96 -3.56 0.52
C HIS A 56 -4.35 -2.29 -0.25
N ARG A 57 -3.48 -1.27 -0.27
CA ARG A 57 -3.68 -0.02 -1.01
C ARG A 57 -3.85 -0.25 -2.53
N PRO A 58 -2.87 -0.85 -3.25
CA PRO A 58 -3.04 -1.15 -4.66
C PRO A 58 -4.16 -2.14 -4.94
N ASN A 59 -4.47 -3.06 -4.01
CA ASN A 59 -5.63 -3.95 -4.19
C ASN A 59 -6.96 -3.19 -4.14
N ILE A 60 -7.12 -2.27 -3.19
CA ILE A 60 -8.30 -1.39 -3.10
C ILE A 60 -8.42 -0.56 -4.38
N VAL A 61 -7.34 0.09 -4.81
CA VAL A 61 -7.36 0.92 -6.02
C VAL A 61 -7.66 0.10 -7.26
N ARG A 62 -7.05 -1.09 -7.40
CA ARG A 62 -7.33 -2.04 -8.48
C ARG A 62 -8.84 -2.31 -8.60
N SER A 63 -9.51 -2.57 -7.49
CA SER A 63 -10.95 -2.81 -7.51
C SER A 63 -11.80 -1.56 -7.71
N LEU A 64 -11.45 -0.42 -7.10
CA LEU A 64 -12.18 0.84 -7.30
C LEU A 64 -12.03 1.40 -8.73
N LYS A 65 -11.00 0.98 -9.45
CA LYS A 65 -10.73 1.36 -10.86
C LYS A 65 -11.24 0.33 -11.87
N GLY A 66 -11.74 -0.84 -11.45
CA GLY A 66 -12.15 -1.89 -12.37
C GLY A 66 -10.99 -2.53 -13.15
N LEU A 67 -9.79 -2.55 -12.55
CA LEU A 67 -8.57 -3.05 -13.20
C LEU A 67 -8.43 -4.57 -13.13
N GLU A 68 -9.43 -5.30 -12.64
CA GLU A 68 -9.32 -6.73 -12.37
C GLU A 68 -8.98 -7.57 -13.60
N GLU A 69 -9.56 -7.22 -14.74
CA GLU A 69 -9.37 -7.86 -16.04
C GLU A 69 -8.11 -7.39 -16.78
N ILE A 70 -7.44 -6.35 -16.27
CA ILE A 70 -6.22 -5.77 -16.88
C ILE A 70 -4.98 -6.21 -16.11
N ILE A 71 -5.07 -6.20 -14.78
CA ILE A 71 -4.02 -6.58 -13.84
C ILE A 71 -4.52 -7.76 -13.01
N PRO A 72 -4.23 -9.01 -13.41
CA PRO A 72 -4.53 -10.18 -12.59
C PRO A 72 -3.85 -10.12 -11.23
N LEU A 73 -4.49 -10.74 -10.23
CA LEU A 73 -4.03 -10.79 -8.84
C LEU A 73 -3.57 -12.22 -8.50
N VAL A 74 -2.38 -12.34 -7.94
CA VAL A 74 -1.90 -13.58 -7.31
C VAL A 74 -1.71 -13.33 -5.82
N VAL A 75 -2.42 -14.11 -5.00
CA VAL A 75 -2.36 -14.02 -3.54
C VAL A 75 -1.35 -15.03 -3.01
N LEU A 76 -0.43 -14.55 -2.18
CA LEU A 76 0.61 -15.36 -1.55
C LEU A 76 0.07 -16.15 -0.35
N ASP A 77 0.75 -17.23 0.00
CA ASP A 77 0.52 -17.95 1.25
C ASP A 77 0.72 -17.02 2.46
N PRO A 78 -0.13 -17.09 3.50
CA PRO A 78 0.03 -16.30 4.72
C PRO A 78 1.27 -16.65 5.56
N GLU A 79 1.96 -17.76 5.31
CA GLU A 79 3.14 -18.17 6.07
C GLU A 79 4.42 -17.46 5.59
N LEU A 80 5.02 -16.68 6.49
CA LEU A 80 6.42 -16.26 6.39
C LEU A 80 7.24 -17.37 7.03
N GLY A 81 8.20 -17.97 6.33
CA GLY A 81 9.15 -18.87 7.00
C GLY A 81 10.59 -18.41 6.87
N ALA A 82 11.54 -19.34 7.03
CA ALA A 82 12.95 -19.08 7.34
C ALA A 82 13.68 -18.06 6.43
N ASP A 83 13.35 -18.03 5.15
CA ASP A 83 13.97 -17.17 4.12
C ASP A 83 13.06 -16.00 3.68
N GLY A 84 11.90 -15.86 4.33
CA GLY A 84 10.93 -14.79 4.10
C GLY A 84 9.63 -15.29 3.51
N TRP A 85 8.97 -14.45 2.71
CA TRP A 85 7.77 -14.85 1.99
C TRP A 85 8.19 -15.73 0.84
N PHE A 86 7.92 -17.02 0.97
CA PHE A 86 8.19 -17.96 -0.09
C PHE A 86 6.94 -18.18 -0.90
N PHE A 87 7.20 -18.41 -2.18
CA PHE A 87 6.30 -19.13 -3.03
C PHE A 87 6.74 -20.58 -2.97
N SER A 88 5.81 -21.53 -3.03
CA SER A 88 6.19 -22.93 -3.21
C SER A 88 7.07 -23.13 -4.46
N ASP A 89 7.04 -22.22 -5.46
CA ASP A 89 7.81 -22.36 -6.71
C ASP A 89 8.28 -21.04 -7.41
N LEU A 90 8.13 -19.84 -6.84
CA LEU A 90 8.49 -18.55 -7.50
C LEU A 90 9.56 -17.74 -6.74
N GLN A 91 10.72 -17.54 -7.36
CA GLN A 91 11.77 -16.62 -6.90
C GLN A 91 11.76 -15.31 -7.70
N LEU A 92 10.67 -14.53 -7.62
CA LEU A 92 10.49 -13.32 -8.44
C LEU A 92 11.66 -12.33 -8.36
N TYR A 93 12.19 -12.10 -7.15
CA TYR A 93 13.31 -11.19 -6.93
C TYR A 93 14.59 -11.67 -7.60
N PHE A 94 14.93 -12.95 -7.49
CA PHE A 94 16.13 -13.51 -8.13
C PHE A 94 15.98 -13.67 -9.64
N LYS A 95 14.73 -13.82 -10.13
CA LYS A 95 14.45 -13.75 -11.57
C LYS A 95 14.69 -12.34 -12.13
N ALA A 96 14.24 -11.32 -11.41
CA ALA A 96 14.44 -9.92 -11.82
C ALA A 96 15.88 -9.44 -11.65
N ASP A 97 16.55 -9.88 -10.57
CA ASP A 97 17.94 -9.55 -10.26
C ASP A 97 18.60 -10.73 -9.51
N PRO A 98 19.44 -11.54 -10.19
CA PRO A 98 20.13 -12.67 -9.57
C PRO A 98 21.06 -12.29 -8.40
N ALA A 99 21.47 -11.02 -8.31
CA ALA A 99 22.32 -10.49 -7.24
C ALA A 99 21.53 -9.74 -6.16
N TYR A 100 20.20 -9.93 -6.09
CA TYR A 100 19.35 -9.21 -5.15
C TYR A 100 19.66 -9.55 -3.67
N GLU A 101 20.11 -8.54 -2.91
CA GLU A 101 20.42 -8.65 -1.46
C GLU A 101 19.43 -7.89 -0.56
N GLY A 102 18.34 -7.37 -1.13
CA GLY A 102 17.35 -6.55 -0.44
C GLY A 102 16.33 -7.34 0.39
N ARG A 103 15.33 -6.65 0.95
CA ARG A 103 14.19 -7.30 1.61
C ARG A 103 13.18 -7.76 0.55
N TYR A 104 12.79 -9.03 0.62
CA TYR A 104 11.71 -9.58 -0.19
C TYR A 104 10.36 -9.02 0.27
N THR A 105 9.89 -7.93 -0.35
CA THR A 105 8.58 -7.36 -0.03
C THR A 105 7.48 -8.07 -0.80
N ILE A 106 6.37 -8.34 -0.12
CA ILE A 106 5.20 -9.08 -0.63
C ILE A 106 4.52 -8.38 -1.81
N LEU A 107 4.53 -7.04 -1.84
CA LEU A 107 3.95 -6.30 -2.95
C LEU A 107 4.92 -6.30 -4.13
N VAL A 108 4.52 -6.91 -5.24
CA VAL A 108 5.29 -6.91 -6.49
C VAL A 108 4.35 -6.66 -7.66
N LEU A 109 4.59 -5.56 -8.38
CA LEU A 109 4.05 -5.39 -9.73
C LEU A 109 5.02 -6.04 -10.71
N TRP A 110 4.60 -7.16 -11.29
CA TRP A 110 5.42 -8.02 -12.12
C TRP A 110 5.10 -7.81 -13.60
N ASP A 111 6.13 -7.70 -14.44
CA ASP A 111 6.01 -7.82 -15.90
C ASP A 111 6.19 -9.29 -16.29
N LYS A 112 5.26 -9.84 -17.08
CA LYS A 112 5.37 -11.19 -17.65
C LYS A 112 6.62 -11.39 -18.51
N LYS A 113 7.34 -10.32 -18.89
CA LYS A 113 8.72 -10.36 -19.43
C LYS A 113 9.80 -10.72 -18.40
N GLU A 114 9.40 -11.28 -17.27
CA GLU A 114 10.25 -11.82 -16.21
C GLU A 114 11.02 -10.79 -15.38
N THR A 115 10.42 -9.63 -15.08
CA THR A 115 11.03 -8.64 -14.18
C THR A 115 10.03 -7.94 -13.25
N ILE A 116 10.54 -7.38 -12.15
CA ILE A 116 9.76 -6.55 -11.22
C ILE A 116 9.77 -5.11 -11.73
N VAL A 117 8.58 -4.56 -12.00
CA VAL A 117 8.42 -3.16 -12.39
C VAL A 117 8.55 -2.27 -11.15
N ASN A 118 7.75 -2.55 -10.11
CA ASN A 118 7.69 -1.71 -8.94
C ASN A 118 7.32 -2.51 -7.69
N ASN A 119 7.91 -2.19 -6.54
CA ASN A 119 7.56 -2.76 -5.24
C ASN A 119 7.28 -1.69 -4.15
N LYS A 120 6.90 -0.47 -4.57
CA LYS A 120 6.50 0.65 -3.71
C LYS A 120 5.00 0.94 -3.87
N SER A 121 4.23 0.61 -2.82
CA SER A 121 2.76 0.71 -2.84
C SER A 121 2.23 2.10 -3.21
N SER A 122 2.88 3.17 -2.75
CA SER A 122 2.45 4.55 -3.02
C SER A 122 2.65 4.97 -4.47
N GLU A 123 3.58 4.35 -5.19
CA GLU A 123 3.78 4.63 -6.61
C GLU A 123 2.83 3.78 -7.45
N ILE A 124 2.66 2.51 -7.10
CA ILE A 124 1.73 1.61 -7.81
C ILE A 124 0.31 2.15 -7.80
N ILE A 125 -0.18 2.66 -6.66
CA ILE A 125 -1.52 3.29 -6.63
C ILE A 125 -1.62 4.49 -7.57
N ARG A 126 -0.57 5.31 -7.68
CA ARG A 126 -0.55 6.47 -8.57
C ARG A 126 -0.51 6.07 -10.04
N MET A 127 0.20 5.00 -10.38
CA MET A 127 0.12 4.41 -11.73
C MET A 127 -1.29 3.93 -12.03
N PHE A 128 -1.94 3.24 -11.08
CA PHE A 128 -3.29 2.71 -11.26
C PHE A 128 -4.37 3.80 -11.35
N TYR A 129 -4.11 4.99 -10.83
CA TYR A 129 -5.02 6.11 -11.01
C TYR A 129 -5.16 6.46 -12.49
N THR A 130 -4.06 6.67 -13.21
CA THR A 130 -4.12 7.30 -14.56
C THR A 130 -3.49 6.51 -15.69
N GLU A 131 -2.42 5.73 -15.46
CA GLU A 131 -1.61 5.16 -16.55
C GLU A 131 -2.31 4.05 -17.33
N LEU A 132 -3.40 3.50 -16.78
CA LEU A 132 -4.22 2.46 -17.39
C LEU A 132 -5.59 2.98 -17.88
N ASP A 133 -5.85 4.29 -17.77
CA ASP A 133 -7.18 4.88 -18.05
C ASP A 133 -7.64 4.68 -19.50
N HIS A 134 -6.72 4.67 -20.47
CA HIS A 134 -7.07 4.43 -21.88
C HIS A 134 -7.58 3.01 -22.14
N LEU A 135 -7.31 2.06 -21.23
CA LEU A 135 -7.81 0.69 -21.27
C LEU A 135 -9.17 0.53 -20.56
N LEU A 136 -9.62 1.56 -19.83
CA LEU A 136 -10.85 1.53 -19.04
C LEU A 136 -12.04 2.18 -19.77
N PRO A 137 -13.27 1.71 -19.50
CA PRO A 137 -14.50 2.45 -19.80
C PRO A 137 -14.45 3.87 -19.25
N ASP A 138 -15.16 4.79 -19.91
CA ASP A 138 -15.08 6.22 -19.61
C ASP A 138 -15.47 6.54 -18.15
N ASP A 139 -16.51 5.91 -17.62
CA ASP A 139 -17.01 6.10 -16.25
C ASP A 139 -16.03 5.62 -15.15
N LEU A 140 -15.05 4.78 -15.50
CA LEU A 140 -14.03 4.28 -14.57
C LEU A 140 -12.71 5.07 -14.61
N ARG A 141 -12.53 5.94 -15.60
CA ARG A 141 -11.34 6.80 -15.74
C ARG A 141 -11.25 7.82 -14.61
N GLU A 142 -10.04 8.15 -14.21
CA GLU A 142 -9.79 9.00 -13.03
C GLU A 142 -10.43 10.38 -13.16
N VAL A 143 -10.27 10.96 -14.35
CA VAL A 143 -10.81 12.28 -14.71
C VAL A 143 -12.33 12.34 -14.59
N ASN A 144 -13.02 11.21 -14.76
CA ASN A 144 -14.47 11.13 -14.74
C ASN A 144 -15.02 10.73 -13.36
N LYS A 145 -14.15 10.44 -12.38
CA LYS A 145 -14.59 10.16 -11.01
C LYS A 145 -15.05 11.45 -10.30
N PRO A 146 -16.10 11.37 -9.46
CA PRO A 146 -16.52 12.48 -8.63
C PRO A 146 -15.36 13.08 -7.81
N GLY A 147 -15.36 14.40 -7.62
CA GLY A 147 -14.27 15.09 -6.93
C GLY A 147 -12.94 15.15 -7.69
N GLY A 148 -12.90 14.70 -8.95
CA GLY A 148 -11.67 14.65 -9.76
C GLY A 148 -10.77 13.45 -9.45
N GLY A 149 -11.34 12.38 -8.86
CA GLY A 149 -10.66 11.12 -8.57
C GLY A 149 -10.02 11.05 -7.20
N PHE A 150 -9.12 10.07 -7.03
CA PHE A 150 -8.43 9.79 -5.79
C PHE A 150 -7.28 10.78 -5.51
N TYR A 151 -6.71 11.41 -6.54
CA TYR A 151 -5.61 12.37 -6.39
C TYR A 151 -5.80 13.64 -7.26
N PRO A 152 -6.87 14.41 -7.03
CA PRO A 152 -7.25 15.55 -7.86
C PRO A 152 -6.27 16.71 -7.71
N LEU A 153 -6.01 17.42 -8.81
CA LEU A 153 -4.99 18.48 -8.90
C LEU A 153 -5.11 19.54 -7.78
N TYR A 154 -6.34 19.96 -7.47
CA TYR A 154 -6.61 21.02 -6.50
C TYR A 154 -6.40 20.61 -5.03
N LEU A 155 -6.29 19.31 -4.72
CA LEU A 155 -6.01 18.80 -3.36
C LEU A 155 -4.64 18.14 -3.21
N ARG A 156 -3.82 18.05 -4.27
CA ARG A 156 -2.57 17.26 -4.22
C ARG A 156 -1.65 17.68 -3.07
N ASN A 157 -1.47 18.98 -2.86
CA ASN A 157 -0.63 19.49 -1.78
C ASN A 157 -1.18 19.08 -0.41
N ASP A 158 -2.48 19.23 -0.19
CA ASP A 158 -3.11 18.88 1.09
C ASP A 158 -3.09 17.36 1.33
N ILE A 159 -3.32 16.57 0.27
CA ILE A 159 -3.22 15.11 0.29
C ILE A 159 -1.79 14.68 0.63
N ASP A 160 -0.78 15.25 -0.02
CA ASP A 160 0.62 14.90 0.21
C ASP A 160 1.06 15.27 1.64
N GLU A 161 0.64 16.41 2.18
CA GLU A 161 0.88 16.77 3.57
C GLU A 161 0.13 15.84 4.53
N MET A 162 -1.13 15.52 4.27
CA MET A 162 -1.90 14.60 5.12
C MET A 162 -1.31 13.18 5.12
N ASN A 163 -0.82 12.73 3.97
CA ASN A 163 -0.20 11.43 3.77
C ASN A 163 1.07 11.21 4.60
N LYS A 164 1.76 12.28 5.02
CA LYS A 164 2.89 12.19 5.96
C LYS A 164 2.44 11.73 7.35
N TRP A 165 1.21 12.06 7.76
CA TRP A 165 0.64 11.65 9.04
C TRP A 165 0.04 10.24 8.94
N VAL A 166 -0.59 9.92 7.82
CA VAL A 166 -1.20 8.61 7.58
C VAL A 166 -0.16 7.51 7.31
N ALA A 167 1.00 7.86 6.74
CA ALA A 167 2.14 6.97 6.62
C ALA A 167 2.90 6.87 7.95
N TYR A 168 2.35 6.10 8.89
CA TYR A 168 3.04 5.83 10.13
C TYR A 168 4.29 4.97 9.90
N GLU A 169 5.45 5.51 10.27
CA GLU A 169 6.74 4.80 10.36
C GLU A 169 7.44 5.08 11.72
N GLY A 170 6.68 5.57 12.72
CA GLY A 170 7.22 6.09 13.97
C GLY A 170 7.15 5.13 15.17
N ASN A 171 7.34 5.71 16.36
CA ASN A 171 7.11 5.06 17.66
C ASN A 171 5.69 5.34 18.18
N LEU A 172 5.31 4.65 19.26
CA LEU A 172 3.97 4.66 19.85
C LEU A 172 3.34 6.06 20.01
N TYR A 173 4.03 7.04 20.59
CA TYR A 173 3.45 8.36 20.84
C TYR A 173 3.15 9.16 19.55
N PRO A 174 4.08 9.30 18.59
CA PRO A 174 3.79 9.89 17.28
C PRO A 174 2.59 9.26 16.56
N LEU A 175 2.32 7.96 16.73
CA LEU A 175 1.13 7.31 16.17
C LEU A 175 -0.16 7.97 16.67
N PHE A 176 -0.29 8.08 17.99
CA PHE A 176 -1.49 8.63 18.61
C PHE A 176 -1.61 10.14 18.40
N GLU A 177 -0.49 10.87 18.29
CA GLU A 177 -0.51 12.27 17.87
C GLU A 177 -1.05 12.43 16.45
N ALA A 178 -0.67 11.54 15.51
CA ALA A 178 -1.22 11.55 14.16
C ALA A 178 -2.71 11.20 14.15
N LEU A 179 -3.15 10.21 14.92
CA LEU A 179 -4.58 9.86 15.05
C LEU A 179 -5.40 10.98 15.68
N ASP A 180 -4.88 11.65 16.71
CA ASP A 180 -5.55 12.79 17.35
C ASP A 180 -5.70 13.97 16.35
N ARG A 181 -4.69 14.23 15.52
CA ARG A 181 -4.80 15.23 14.43
C ARG A 181 -5.85 14.85 13.39
N ILE A 182 -5.86 13.60 12.94
CA ILE A 182 -6.85 13.08 11.97
C ILE A 182 -8.26 13.22 12.55
N LYS A 183 -8.46 12.87 13.82
CA LYS A 183 -9.72 13.08 14.53
C LYS A 183 -10.16 14.54 14.53
N THR A 184 -9.27 15.47 14.87
CA THR A 184 -9.59 16.91 14.83
C THR A 184 -9.97 17.37 13.43
N HIS A 185 -9.29 16.85 12.40
CA HIS A 185 -9.58 17.18 11.01
C HIS A 185 -10.96 16.68 10.59
N LEU A 186 -11.30 15.42 10.87
CA LEU A 186 -12.61 14.83 10.56
C LEU A 186 -13.77 15.47 11.34
N HIS A 187 -13.54 15.95 12.56
CA HIS A 187 -14.54 16.72 13.29
C HIS A 187 -15.01 17.99 12.58
N SER A 188 -14.22 18.51 11.64
CA SER A 188 -14.47 19.78 10.95
C SER A 188 -15.03 19.64 9.54
N LYS A 189 -15.15 18.41 9.00
CA LYS A 189 -15.51 18.12 7.60
C LYS A 189 -16.33 16.82 7.45
N ASP A 190 -16.82 16.61 6.23
CA ASP A 190 -17.71 15.56 5.76
C ASP A 190 -17.24 14.10 6.03
N THR A 191 -17.94 13.11 5.46
CA THR A 191 -17.71 11.66 5.63
C THR A 191 -16.27 11.18 5.37
N ASN A 192 -15.47 11.86 4.54
CA ASN A 192 -14.06 11.52 4.24
C ASN A 192 -13.10 12.67 4.56
N LEU A 193 -11.78 12.40 4.57
CA LEU A 193 -10.75 13.36 4.97
C LEU A 193 -10.74 14.66 4.15
N PHE A 194 -11.13 14.62 2.88
CA PHE A 194 -11.17 15.81 2.03
C PHE A 194 -12.55 16.11 1.44
N GLY A 195 -13.62 15.67 2.10
CA GLY A 195 -14.99 15.99 1.74
C GLY A 195 -15.84 14.76 1.45
N GLU A 196 -16.76 14.87 0.51
CA GLU A 196 -17.70 13.78 0.17
C GLU A 196 -17.05 12.60 -0.56
N HIS A 197 -15.93 12.84 -1.27
CA HIS A 197 -15.31 11.83 -2.14
C HIS A 197 -14.04 11.22 -1.54
N ILE A 198 -13.85 9.92 -1.77
CA ILE A 198 -12.67 9.16 -1.32
C ILE A 198 -11.43 9.64 -2.06
N THR A 199 -10.34 9.87 -1.33
CA THR A 199 -9.02 10.24 -1.86
C THR A 199 -7.94 9.20 -1.53
N GLU A 200 -6.73 9.38 -2.10
CA GLU A 200 -5.53 8.59 -1.76
C GLU A 200 -5.32 8.51 -0.25
N THR A 201 -5.61 9.60 0.46
CA THR A 201 -5.43 9.69 1.91
C THR A 201 -6.36 8.75 2.67
N ASP A 202 -7.62 8.67 2.27
CA ASP A 202 -8.62 7.79 2.89
C ASP A 202 -8.25 6.32 2.68
N ILE A 203 -7.83 5.97 1.45
CA ILE A 203 -7.34 4.62 1.11
C ILE A 203 -6.14 4.26 2.00
N ARG A 204 -5.18 5.18 2.15
CA ARG A 204 -3.99 4.95 2.98
C ARG A 204 -4.35 4.80 4.46
N LEU A 205 -5.29 5.60 4.97
CA LEU A 205 -5.73 5.57 6.36
C LEU A 205 -6.49 4.27 6.67
N TYR A 206 -7.44 3.91 5.80
CA TYR A 206 -8.27 2.73 5.94
C TYR A 206 -7.43 1.46 6.15
N THR A 207 -6.37 1.28 5.37
CA THR A 207 -5.50 0.09 5.48
C THR A 207 -4.86 -0.08 6.86
N THR A 208 -4.61 1.02 7.57
CA THR A 208 -4.10 1.04 8.94
C THR A 208 -5.24 0.84 9.95
N VAL A 209 -6.31 1.62 9.83
CA VAL A 209 -7.44 1.63 10.77
C VAL A 209 -8.13 0.27 10.83
N ALA A 210 -8.37 -0.37 9.69
CA ALA A 210 -9.02 -1.68 9.60
C ALA A 210 -8.24 -2.81 10.29
N ARG A 211 -6.96 -2.59 10.62
CA ARG A 211 -6.10 -3.56 11.32
C ARG A 211 -5.79 -3.14 12.76
N PHE A 212 -6.17 -1.93 13.16
CA PHE A 212 -5.67 -1.33 14.40
C PHE A 212 -6.10 -2.12 15.63
N ASP A 213 -7.40 -2.25 15.86
CA ASP A 213 -7.94 -2.87 17.08
C ASP A 213 -7.73 -4.39 17.09
N VAL A 214 -7.79 -5.03 15.92
CA VAL A 214 -7.70 -6.50 15.80
C VAL A 214 -6.26 -7.03 15.79
N ALA A 215 -5.28 -6.21 15.40
CA ALA A 215 -3.89 -6.65 15.28
C ALA A 215 -2.91 -5.69 15.97
N TYR A 216 -2.88 -4.40 15.60
CA TYR A 216 -1.84 -3.49 16.10
C TYR A 216 -1.93 -3.25 17.60
N TYR A 217 -3.14 -3.19 18.14
CA TYR A 217 -3.39 -3.02 19.57
C TYR A 217 -2.73 -4.14 20.40
N LEU A 218 -2.85 -5.39 19.98
CA LEU A 218 -2.34 -6.55 20.71
C LEU A 218 -0.90 -6.93 20.30
N ILE A 219 -0.67 -7.14 19.00
CA ILE A 219 0.57 -7.69 18.45
C ILE A 219 1.70 -6.65 18.53
N PHE A 220 1.41 -5.40 18.15
CA PHE A 220 2.39 -4.31 18.15
C PHE A 220 2.34 -3.45 19.42
N ARG A 221 1.46 -3.79 20.37
CA ARG A 221 1.26 -3.05 21.62
C ARG A 221 0.95 -1.57 21.38
N CYS A 222 0.25 -1.26 20.29
CA CYS A 222 -0.28 0.07 20.02
C CYS A 222 -1.53 0.34 20.88
N ASN A 223 -1.39 0.29 22.21
CA ASN A 223 -2.51 0.09 23.13
C ASN A 223 -2.81 1.25 24.08
N LEU A 224 -2.38 2.48 23.77
CA LEU A 224 -2.76 3.67 24.56
C LEU A 224 -4.26 3.98 24.43
N LYS A 225 -4.84 3.73 23.25
CA LYS A 225 -6.24 3.95 22.89
C LYS A 225 -6.65 2.94 21.81
N MET A 226 -7.95 2.67 21.68
CA MET A 226 -8.54 1.87 20.60
C MET A 226 -9.25 2.77 19.59
N ILE A 227 -9.27 2.40 18.31
CA ILE A 227 -10.02 3.13 17.30
C ILE A 227 -11.51 3.14 17.65
N TRP A 228 -12.09 1.97 17.92
CA TRP A 228 -13.52 1.83 18.20
C TRP A 228 -14.00 2.79 19.29
N HIS A 229 -13.28 2.84 20.40
CA HIS A 229 -13.73 3.56 21.60
C HIS A 229 -13.30 5.04 21.60
N ASP A 230 -12.05 5.32 21.24
CA ASP A 230 -11.44 6.63 21.50
C ASP A 230 -11.43 7.56 20.27
N TYR A 231 -11.67 6.98 19.08
CA TYR A 231 -11.69 7.65 17.79
C TYR A 231 -12.98 7.41 17.01
N PRO A 232 -14.18 7.73 17.56
CA PRO A 232 -15.45 7.47 16.89
C PRO A 232 -15.63 8.21 15.55
N GLN A 233 -14.83 9.25 15.28
CA GLN A 233 -14.81 9.97 14.00
C GLN A 233 -14.05 9.20 12.91
N ILE A 234 -13.09 8.35 13.32
CA ILE A 234 -12.27 7.50 12.44
C ILE A 234 -12.92 6.11 12.29
N HIS A 235 -13.68 5.68 13.30
CA HIS A 235 -14.42 4.44 13.29
C HIS A 235 -15.59 4.52 12.29
N LEU A 236 -15.36 3.95 11.10
CA LEU A 236 -16.32 3.82 10.00
C LEU A 236 -17.48 2.88 10.35
#